data_AF-A0A8T4DR87-F1
#
_entry.id   AF-A0A8T4DR87-F1
#
_cell.length_a   1.000
_cell.length_b   1.000
_cell.length_c   1.000
_cell.angle_alpha   90.00
_cell.angle_beta   90.00
_cell.angle_gamma   90.00
#
_symmetry.space_group_name_H-M   'P 1'
#
loop_
_entity.id
_entity.type
_entity.pdbx_description
1 polymer ?
#
loop_
_entity_poly.entity_id
_entity_poly.type
_entity_poly.pdbx_seq_one_letter_code
_entity_poly.pdbx_strand_id
1 'polypeptide(L)'
;MLDLFYQLAPFFEDVYREVSVRQYAKLTSVSPPTASITLRRLESEGLLISRPLGIYLFFKPTLSYQFKQLAQAYWQKLLYDHTEALHEEVDFNDIILFGSIAKTENNANSDIDIYVNSSHRNIKCLGALEKKLKRRVELHFKTTSPLLKDNIDKGIRIR
;
A
#
# COMPACT_ATOMS: atom_id res chain seq x y z
N MET A 1 -10.31 10.49 -8.21
CA MET A 1 -9.07 9.80 -7.80
C MET A 1 -9.22 9.14 -6.43
N LEU A 2 -9.74 9.84 -5.41
CA LEU A 2 -10.03 9.28 -4.08
C LEU A 2 -10.94 8.04 -4.10
N ASP A 3 -12.00 8.05 -4.92
CA ASP A 3 -12.92 6.91 -5.02
C ASP A 3 -12.25 5.65 -5.58
N LEU A 4 -11.30 5.80 -6.50
CA LEU A 4 -10.58 4.67 -7.08
C LEU A 4 -9.65 4.03 -6.05
N PHE A 5 -8.97 4.85 -5.24
CA PHE A 5 -8.16 4.36 -4.12
C PHE A 5 -9.01 3.61 -3.11
N TYR A 6 -10.16 4.14 -2.72
CA TYR A 6 -11.05 3.45 -1.80
C TYR A 6 -11.51 2.09 -2.35
N GLN A 7 -11.88 2.04 -3.63
CA GLN A 7 -12.38 0.82 -4.27
C GLN A 7 -11.30 -0.25 -4.45
N LEU A 8 -10.04 0.14 -4.63
CA LEU A 8 -8.91 -0.78 -4.81
C LEU A 8 -8.08 -1.01 -3.53
N ALA A 9 -8.31 -0.24 -2.46
CA ALA A 9 -7.56 -0.34 -1.21
C ALA A 9 -7.43 -1.78 -0.68
N PRO A 10 -8.49 -2.63 -0.69
CA PRO A 10 -8.36 -4.02 -0.24
C PRO A 10 -7.31 -4.83 -0.99
N PHE A 11 -7.02 -4.46 -2.24
CA PHE A 11 -6.06 -5.10 -3.12
C PHE A 11 -4.67 -4.44 -3.07
N PHE A 12 -4.60 -3.15 -2.74
CA PHE A 12 -3.31 -2.47 -2.52
C PHE A 12 -2.67 -2.86 -1.19
N GLU A 13 -3.50 -3.12 -0.17
CA GLU A 13 -3.04 -3.58 1.14
C GLU A 13 -2.51 -5.02 1.11
N ASP A 14 -3.01 -5.83 0.18
CA ASP A 14 -2.67 -7.24 0.01
C ASP A 14 -2.82 -7.64 -1.47
N VAL A 15 -1.71 -7.62 -2.21
CA VAL A 15 -1.72 -7.77 -3.69
C VAL A 15 -2.01 -9.21 -4.13
N TYR A 16 -1.91 -10.17 -3.20
CA TYR A 16 -2.22 -11.58 -3.43
C TYR A 16 -3.67 -11.93 -3.08
N ARG A 17 -4.44 -10.95 -2.61
CA ARG A 17 -5.82 -11.14 -2.19
C ARG A 17 -6.72 -11.54 -3.35
N GLU A 18 -7.52 -12.58 -3.13
CA GLU A 18 -8.61 -13.01 -3.99
C GLU A 18 -9.93 -12.89 -3.20
N VAL A 19 -10.93 -12.16 -3.73
CA VAL A 19 -12.20 -11.91 -3.03
C VAL A 19 -13.40 -12.20 -3.92
N SER A 20 -14.44 -12.78 -3.31
CA SER A 20 -15.78 -12.82 -3.88
C SER A 20 -16.49 -11.47 -3.74
N VAL A 21 -17.56 -11.27 -4.51
CA VAL A 21 -18.43 -10.08 -4.41
C VAL A 21 -18.90 -9.81 -2.98
N ARG A 22 -19.29 -10.86 -2.23
CA ARG A 22 -19.76 -10.73 -0.84
C ARG A 22 -18.64 -10.35 0.13
N GLN A 23 -17.44 -10.88 -0.06
CA GLN A 23 -16.28 -10.51 0.76
C GLN A 23 -15.88 -9.06 0.50
N TYR A 24 -15.82 -8.64 -0.76
CA TYR A 24 -15.56 -7.25 -1.12
C TYR A 24 -16.60 -6.30 -0.53
N ALA A 25 -17.89 -6.64 -0.64
CA ALA A 25 -18.99 -5.86 -0.05
C ALA A 25 -18.81 -5.64 1.45
N LYS A 26 -18.37 -6.67 2.19
CA LYS A 26 -18.06 -6.55 3.63
C LYS A 26 -16.85 -5.66 3.89
N LEU A 27 -15.77 -5.84 3.13
CA LEU A 27 -14.52 -5.07 3.30
C LEU A 27 -14.73 -3.57 3.03
N THR A 28 -15.54 -3.25 2.03
CA THR A 28 -15.81 -1.86 1.58
C THR A 28 -17.14 -1.32 2.11
N SER A 29 -17.85 -2.05 2.97
CA SER A 29 -19.14 -1.62 3.54
C SER A 29 -20.18 -1.16 2.50
N VAL A 30 -20.19 -1.77 1.31
CA VAL A 30 -21.16 -1.48 0.24
C VAL A 30 -22.14 -2.63 0.05
N SER A 31 -23.26 -2.37 -0.64
CA SER A 31 -24.21 -3.42 -0.98
C SER A 31 -23.61 -4.46 -1.96
N PRO A 32 -24.02 -5.74 -1.92
CA PRO A 32 -23.55 -6.75 -2.87
C PRO A 32 -23.77 -6.38 -4.35
N PRO A 33 -24.90 -5.75 -4.76
CA PRO A 33 -25.05 -5.23 -6.12
C PRO A 33 -23.99 -4.18 -6.49
N THR A 34 -23.75 -3.20 -5.61
CA THR A 34 -22.71 -2.18 -5.81
C THR A 34 -21.33 -2.81 -5.92
N ALA A 35 -20.99 -3.75 -5.03
CA ALA A 35 -19.74 -4.51 -5.08
C ALA A 35 -19.57 -5.22 -6.43
N SER A 36 -20.63 -5.88 -6.94
CA SER A 36 -20.58 -6.57 -8.22
C SER A 36 -20.32 -5.61 -9.39
N ILE A 37 -20.99 -4.47 -9.40
CA ILE A 37 -20.82 -3.45 -10.45
C ILE A 37 -19.39 -2.90 -10.40
N THR A 38 -18.90 -2.55 -9.20
CA THR A 38 -17.54 -2.02 -9.01
C THR A 38 -16.49 -3.02 -9.45
N LEU A 39 -16.57 -4.28 -9.03
CA LEU A 39 -15.58 -5.30 -9.37
C LEU A 39 -15.55 -5.59 -10.88
N ARG A 40 -16.71 -5.67 -11.54
CA ARG A 40 -16.77 -5.85 -13.00
C ARG A 40 -16.23 -4.63 -13.76
N ARG A 41 -16.47 -3.42 -13.26
CA ARG A 41 -15.89 -2.20 -13.84
C ARG A 41 -14.37 -2.23 -13.75
N LEU A 42 -13.81 -2.52 -12.58
CA LEU A 42 -12.35 -2.62 -12.37
C LEU A 42 -11.71 -3.74 -13.21
N GLU A 43 -12.44 -4.85 -13.41
CA GLU A 43 -12.03 -5.90 -14.36
C GLU A 43 -12.02 -5.40 -15.81
N SER A 44 -13.08 -4.70 -16.25
CA SER A 44 -13.14 -4.12 -17.61
C SER A 44 -12.05 -3.08 -17.87
N GLU A 45 -11.56 -2.41 -16.81
CA GLU A 45 -10.44 -1.47 -16.84
C GLU A 45 -9.06 -2.17 -16.81
N GLY A 46 -9.02 -3.51 -16.71
CA GLY A 46 -7.78 -4.29 -16.68
C GLY A 46 -7.02 -4.21 -15.36
N LEU A 47 -7.66 -3.75 -14.28
CA LEU A 47 -7.07 -3.62 -12.95
C LEU A 47 -7.24 -4.90 -12.12
N LEU A 48 -8.35 -5.62 -12.35
CA LEU A 48 -8.62 -6.92 -11.76
C LEU A 48 -8.82 -7.98 -12.86
N ILE A 49 -8.65 -9.24 -12.49
CA ILE A 49 -9.11 -10.40 -13.26
C ILE A 49 -10.07 -11.21 -12.41
N SER A 50 -11.13 -11.74 -13.02
CA SER A 50 -12.03 -12.66 -12.35
C SER A 50 -11.74 -14.13 -12.69
N ARG A 51 -12.18 -15.00 -11.79
CA ARG A 51 -12.13 -16.45 -11.94
C ARG A 51 -13.37 -17.08 -11.31
N PRO A 52 -14.11 -17.93 -12.03
CA PRO A 52 -15.20 -18.69 -11.43
C PRO A 52 -14.64 -19.79 -10.51
N LEU A 53 -15.30 -19.99 -9.36
CA LEU A 53 -15.05 -21.10 -8.46
C LEU A 53 -16.41 -21.64 -7.98
N GLY A 54 -16.88 -22.70 -8.64
CA GLY A 54 -18.25 -23.20 -8.47
C GLY A 54 -19.26 -22.14 -8.89
N ILE A 55 -20.21 -21.83 -8.01
CA ILE A 55 -21.24 -20.79 -8.25
C ILE A 55 -20.75 -19.36 -7.94
N TYR A 56 -19.54 -19.21 -7.41
CA TYR A 56 -19.01 -17.93 -6.98
C TYR A 56 -18.04 -17.35 -8.01
N LEU A 57 -18.01 -16.02 -8.11
CA LEU A 57 -17.04 -15.28 -8.91
C LEU A 57 -16.05 -14.59 -7.96
N PHE A 58 -14.78 -14.88 -8.15
CA PHE A 58 -13.67 -14.30 -7.40
C PHE A 58 -12.89 -13.33 -8.25
N PHE A 59 -12.30 -12.31 -7.63
CA PHE A 59 -11.52 -11.26 -8.28
C PHE A 59 -10.17 -11.12 -7.58
N LYS A 60 -9.12 -10.90 -8.36
CA LYS A 60 -7.76 -10.61 -7.86
C LYS A 60 -7.06 -9.58 -8.73
N PRO A 61 -5.99 -8.93 -8.23
CA PRO A 61 -5.21 -7.96 -9.00
C PRO A 61 -4.59 -8.55 -10.26
N THR A 62 -4.52 -7.75 -11.33
CA THR A 62 -3.77 -8.13 -12.54
C THR A 62 -2.26 -7.94 -12.39
N LEU A 63 -1.83 -7.10 -11.45
CA LEU A 63 -0.46 -6.60 -11.32
C LEU A 63 0.08 -5.96 -12.62
N SER A 64 -0.84 -5.42 -13.44
CA SER A 64 -0.49 -4.62 -14.62
C SER A 64 0.31 -3.38 -14.21
N TYR A 65 1.01 -2.78 -15.17
CA TYR A 65 1.74 -1.54 -14.95
C TYR A 65 0.85 -0.43 -14.35
N GLN A 66 -0.39 -0.32 -14.84
CA GLN A 66 -1.40 0.62 -14.34
C GLN A 66 -1.77 0.32 -12.88
N PHE A 67 -2.01 -0.96 -12.54
CA PHE A 67 -2.31 -1.35 -11.17
C PHE A 67 -1.17 -1.00 -10.22
N LYS A 68 0.08 -1.33 -10.60
CA LYS A 68 1.28 -1.03 -9.80
C LYS A 68 1.42 0.46 -9.54
N GLN A 69 1.28 1.30 -10.57
CA GLN A 69 1.34 2.75 -10.38
C GLN A 69 0.25 3.28 -9.43
N LEU A 70 -0.98 2.77 -9.54
CA LEU A 70 -2.06 3.15 -8.62
C LEU A 70 -1.78 2.69 -7.18
N ALA A 71 -1.26 1.49 -6.99
CA ALA A 71 -0.88 0.97 -5.68
C ALA A 71 0.24 1.81 -5.04
N GLN A 72 1.26 2.16 -5.83
CA GLN A 72 2.34 3.03 -5.40
C GLN A 72 1.84 4.43 -5.01
N ALA A 73 0.96 5.02 -5.83
CA ALA A 73 0.37 6.32 -5.54
C ALA A 73 -0.55 6.30 -4.29
N TYR A 74 -1.29 5.20 -4.09
CA TYR A 74 -2.08 4.98 -2.88
C TYR A 74 -1.20 5.00 -1.64
N TRP A 75 -0.14 4.20 -1.61
CA TRP A 75 0.76 4.11 -0.48
C TRP A 75 1.54 5.41 -0.26
N GLN A 76 1.98 6.06 -1.32
CA GLN A 76 2.63 7.38 -1.24
C GLN A 76 1.73 8.39 -0.54
N LYS A 77 0.47 8.49 -0.98
CA LYS A 77 -0.52 9.38 -0.38
C LYS A 77 -0.82 9.02 1.07
N LEU A 78 -1.10 7.74 1.35
CA LEU A 78 -1.43 7.27 2.70
C LEU A 78 -0.30 7.58 3.69
N LEU A 79 0.95 7.35 3.29
CA LEU A 79 2.10 7.67 4.13
C LEU A 79 2.27 9.17 4.27
N TYR A 80 2.18 9.94 3.18
CA TYR A 80 2.25 11.41 3.23
C TYR A 80 1.28 11.99 4.28
N ASP A 81 0.05 11.50 4.30
CA ASP A 81 -1.03 11.96 5.18
C ASP A 81 -0.81 11.54 6.67
N HIS A 82 0.13 10.62 6.94
CA HIS A 82 0.35 10.06 8.28
C HIS A 82 1.76 10.24 8.83
N THR A 83 2.74 10.60 8.01
CA THR A 83 4.15 10.77 8.41
C THR A 83 4.52 12.20 8.82
N GLU A 84 3.57 13.12 8.97
CA GLU A 84 3.87 14.51 9.39
C GLU A 84 4.64 14.56 10.72
N ALA A 85 4.20 13.82 11.74
CA ALA A 85 4.92 13.77 13.02
C ALA A 85 6.32 13.14 12.89
N LEU A 86 6.50 12.18 11.97
CA LEU A 86 7.82 11.61 11.68
C LEU A 86 8.70 12.65 11.01
N HIS A 87 8.14 13.45 10.09
CA HIS A 87 8.81 14.54 9.41
C HIS A 87 9.27 15.64 10.37
N GLU A 88 8.45 16.00 11.36
CA GLU A 88 8.80 16.98 12.40
C GLU A 88 9.92 16.50 13.35
N GLU A 89 10.06 15.19 13.54
CA GLU A 89 11.07 14.59 14.42
C GLU A 89 12.43 14.33 13.73
N VAL A 90 12.53 14.47 12.40
CA VAL A 90 13.73 14.11 11.64
C VAL A 90 14.41 15.36 11.06
N ASP A 91 15.74 15.37 11.08
CA ASP A 91 16.52 16.54 10.68
C ASP A 91 16.46 16.83 9.16
N PHE A 92 16.14 15.82 8.34
CA PHE A 92 16.09 15.95 6.88
C PHE A 92 14.80 15.41 6.30
N ASN A 93 14.36 16.06 5.21
CA ASN A 93 13.06 15.83 4.59
C ASN A 93 12.96 14.55 3.76
N ASP A 94 14.04 13.78 3.62
CA ASP A 94 14.02 12.57 2.78
C ASP A 94 13.41 11.38 3.54
N ILE A 95 12.10 11.23 3.39
CA ILE A 95 11.34 10.03 3.79
C ILE A 95 11.03 9.23 2.53
N ILE A 96 11.59 8.02 2.43
CA ILE A 96 11.47 7.18 1.23
C ILE A 96 10.84 5.85 1.62
N LEU A 97 9.70 5.51 1.01
CA LEU A 97 9.12 4.18 1.08
C LEU A 97 9.89 3.25 0.14
N PHE A 98 10.34 2.11 0.64
CA PHE A 98 11.00 1.09 -0.19
C PHE A 98 10.47 -0.31 0.13
N GLY A 99 11.16 -1.34 -0.35
CA GLY A 99 10.84 -2.72 -0.03
C GLY A 99 9.61 -3.27 -0.79
N SER A 100 8.92 -4.20 -0.16
CA SER A 100 7.84 -4.98 -0.81
C SER A 100 6.66 -4.11 -1.24
N ILE A 101 6.30 -3.10 -0.44
CA ILE A 101 5.19 -2.19 -0.74
C ILE A 101 5.54 -1.31 -1.95
N ALA A 102 6.75 -0.74 -1.99
CA ALA A 102 7.19 0.06 -3.14
C ALA A 102 7.22 -0.76 -4.45
N LYS A 103 7.50 -2.07 -4.35
CA LYS A 103 7.50 -3.00 -5.49
C LYS A 103 6.13 -3.58 -5.83
N THR A 104 5.09 -3.30 -5.03
CA THR A 104 3.75 -3.92 -5.15
C THR A 104 3.82 -5.45 -5.04
N GLU A 105 4.56 -5.94 -4.05
CA GLU A 105 4.78 -7.35 -3.73
C GLU A 105 4.32 -7.70 -2.30
N ASN A 106 3.57 -6.80 -1.66
CA ASN A 106 3.15 -6.90 -0.27
C ASN A 106 1.88 -7.74 -0.06
N ASN A 107 1.85 -8.50 1.04
CA ASN A 107 0.64 -9.15 1.55
C ASN A 107 0.10 -8.37 2.76
N ALA A 108 -0.98 -8.83 3.40
CA ALA A 108 -1.57 -8.16 4.56
C ALA A 108 -0.61 -8.02 5.78
N ASN A 109 0.43 -8.85 5.86
CA ASN A 109 1.34 -8.93 7.00
C ASN A 109 2.73 -8.34 6.73
N SER A 110 3.02 -7.83 5.53
CA SER A 110 4.35 -7.27 5.22
C SER A 110 4.59 -5.99 6.02
N ASP A 111 5.82 -5.73 6.44
CA ASP A 111 6.14 -4.49 7.15
C ASP A 111 6.20 -3.29 6.17
N ILE A 112 6.10 -2.07 6.69
CA ILE A 112 6.31 -0.84 5.91
C ILE A 112 7.76 -0.40 6.09
N ASP A 113 8.58 -0.63 5.07
CA ASP A 113 10.00 -0.26 5.07
C ASP A 113 10.16 1.22 4.68
N ILE A 114 10.58 2.05 5.64
CA ILE A 114 10.78 3.48 5.42
C ILE A 114 12.24 3.83 5.67
N TYR A 115 12.87 4.41 4.67
CA TYR A 115 14.16 5.05 4.83
C TYR A 115 13.96 6.48 5.31
N VAL A 116 14.74 6.85 6.31
CA VAL A 116 14.81 8.21 6.84
C VAL A 116 16.27 8.65 6.80
N ASN A 117 16.54 9.72 6.06
CA ASN A 117 17.84 10.37 6.12
C ASN A 117 17.94 11.17 7.43
N SER A 118 18.29 10.55 8.55
CA SER A 118 18.46 11.26 9.82
C SER A 118 19.59 10.66 10.64
N SER A 119 20.31 11.52 11.36
CA SER A 119 21.24 11.14 12.42
C SER A 119 20.52 10.72 13.70
N HIS A 120 19.30 11.24 13.92
CA HIS A 120 18.47 10.94 15.08
C HIS A 120 17.73 9.61 14.89
N ARG A 121 18.07 8.62 15.73
CA ARG A 121 17.48 7.27 15.69
C ARG A 121 16.32 7.07 16.68
N ASN A 122 16.11 8.01 17.60
CA ASN A 122 15.10 7.88 18.63
C ASN A 122 13.81 8.60 18.21
N ILE A 123 12.96 7.87 17.48
CA ILE A 123 11.67 8.36 16.97
C ILE A 123 10.57 7.99 17.95
N LYS A 124 9.95 8.99 18.57
CA LYS A 124 8.90 8.80 19.59
C LYS A 124 7.53 8.57 18.95
N CYS A 125 7.28 9.12 17.77
CA CYS A 125 6.00 8.99 17.08
C CYS A 125 5.74 7.60 16.47
N LEU A 126 6.70 6.66 16.48
CA LEU A 126 6.62 5.39 15.75
C LEU A 126 5.39 4.55 16.16
N GLY A 127 5.14 4.37 17.46
CA GLY A 127 3.99 3.59 17.92
C GLY A 127 2.64 4.21 17.55
N ALA A 128 2.56 5.54 17.49
CA ALA A 128 1.35 6.23 17.02
C ALA A 128 1.17 6.07 15.51
N LEU A 129 2.26 6.08 14.74
CA LEU A 129 2.26 5.86 13.30
C LEU A 129 1.79 4.44 12.96
N GLU A 130 2.35 3.41 13.60
CA GLU A 130 1.96 2.02 13.39
C GLU A 130 0.49 1.77 13.72
N LYS A 131 -0.02 2.41 14.79
CA LYS A 131 -1.44 2.32 15.15
C LYS A 131 -2.36 2.95 14.09
N LYS A 132 -1.94 4.06 13.48
CA LYS A 132 -2.70 4.71 12.38
C LYS A 132 -2.69 3.84 11.12
N LEU A 133 -1.53 3.30 10.76
CA LEU A 133 -1.34 2.46 9.57
C LEU A 133 -1.83 1.02 9.76
N LYS A 134 -2.13 0.61 11.00
CA LYS A 134 -2.50 -0.75 11.40
C LYS A 134 -1.49 -1.79 10.92
N ARG A 135 -0.22 -1.40 10.87
CA ARG A 135 0.86 -2.14 10.23
C ARG A 135 2.18 -1.75 10.89
N ARG A 136 3.09 -2.71 11.02
CA ARG A 136 4.43 -2.47 11.57
C ARG A 136 5.22 -1.60 10.59
N VAL A 137 6.01 -0.68 11.14
CA VAL A 137 6.86 0.24 10.37
C VAL A 137 8.31 -0.04 10.74
N GLU A 138 9.12 -0.43 9.76
CA GLU A 138 10.56 -0.61 9.93
C GLU A 138 11.29 0.63 9.42
N LEU A 139 11.94 1.36 10.35
CA LEU A 139 12.72 2.55 10.03
C LEU A 139 14.18 2.19 9.75
N HIS A 140 14.63 2.51 8.56
CA HIS A 140 16.03 2.39 8.15
C HIS A 140 16.66 3.77 8.11
N PHE A 141 17.55 4.03 9.05
CA PHE A 141 18.36 5.24 9.06
C PHE A 141 19.59 5.05 8.18
N LYS A 142 20.18 6.17 7.76
CA LYS A 142 21.45 6.28 7.02
C LYS A 142 22.34 5.04 7.22
N THR A 143 22.21 4.10 6.28
CA THR A 143 22.84 2.78 6.34
C THR A 143 24.04 2.79 5.41
N THR A 144 25.13 2.17 5.87
CA THR A 144 26.33 1.93 5.07
C THR A 144 26.19 0.69 4.17
N SER A 145 25.08 -0.06 4.29
CA SER A 145 24.90 -1.32 3.57
C SER A 145 24.62 -1.08 2.07
N PRO A 146 25.50 -1.53 1.16
CA PRO A 146 25.30 -1.38 -0.28
C PRO A 146 24.03 -2.08 -0.79
N LEU A 147 23.59 -3.13 -0.10
CA LEU A 147 22.45 -3.97 -0.48
C LEU A 147 21.10 -3.23 -0.40
N LEU A 148 21.00 -2.22 0.47
CA LEU A 148 19.78 -1.43 0.63
C LEU A 148 19.78 -0.18 -0.24
N LYS A 149 20.95 0.27 -0.69
CA LYS A 149 21.10 1.51 -1.46
C LYS A 149 20.28 1.51 -2.75
N ASP A 150 20.37 0.44 -3.55
CA ASP A 150 19.61 0.33 -4.81
C ASP A 150 18.09 0.31 -4.58
N ASN A 151 17.63 -0.32 -3.49
CA ASN A 151 16.20 -0.34 -3.15
C ASN A 151 15.70 1.03 -2.68
N ILE A 152 16.52 1.79 -1.96
CA ILE A 152 16.20 3.15 -1.51
C ILE A 152 16.20 4.12 -2.69
N ASP A 153 17.20 4.03 -3.57
CA ASP A 153 17.33 4.89 -4.76
C ASP A 153 16.15 4.70 -5.74
N LYS A 154 15.60 3.47 -5.81
CA LYS A 154 14.39 3.14 -6.58
C LYS A 154 13.09 3.28 -5.77
N GLY A 155 13.19 3.72 -4.52
CA GLY A 155 12.05 3.88 -3.62
C GLY A 155 11.13 5.03 -4.03
N ILE A 156 9.99 5.11 -3.35
CA ILE A 156 8.99 6.14 -3.56
C ILE A 156 9.23 7.25 -2.54
N ARG A 157 9.58 8.44 -3.02
CA ARG A 157 9.74 9.62 -2.17
C ARG A 157 8.39 10.05 -1.61
N ILE A 158 8.30 10.11 -0.29
CA ILE A 158 7.10 10.57 0.43
C ILE A 158 7.20 12.06 0.72
N ARG A 159 8.35 12.54 1.22
CA ARG A 159 8.63 13.96 1.51
C ARG A 159 9.91 14.41 0.82
#